data_AF-A0A7C4U0Q4-F1
#
_entry.id   AF-A0A7C4U0Q4-F1
#
_cell.length_a   1.000
_cell.length_b   1.000
_cell.length_c   1.000
_cell.angle_alpha   90.00
_cell.angle_beta   90.00
_cell.angle_gamma   90.00
#
_symmetry.space_group_name_H-M   'P 1'
#
loop_
_entity.id
_entity.type
_entity.pdbx_description
1 polymer ?
#
loop_
_entity_poly.entity_id
_entity_poly.type
_entity_poly.pdbx_seq_one_letter_code
_entity_poly.pdbx_strand_id
1 'polypeptide(L)'
;MPAHEYNLRVDIRENLEYIFTLIDLHINGPKVYAKRKGSHIDPLPAIPCSSIRSGDLESVRKNLQTYIYLVLNRLKFNELAEKFARIITPSDQIITFDYDLILEKSLRSLDKWYPLDGYVGVNNFEKDSDRRDLESQGKSSKIQIHKMHGSINWRIPEPRSLERLHGINEVMIVMDDWENNSFHFDDLLERRPDKTEQPYVGSHAPEWILPSFVKPFKEKEIFQVWQSAMGYMSNTKDLVIIGYSFRPEDSNAFLLLSRLPQKCNILISA
;
A
#
# COMPACT_ATOMS: atom_id res chain seq x y z
N MET A 1 -15.73 6.31 51.53
CA MET A 1 -15.89 5.65 50.22
C MET A 1 -14.50 5.52 49.61
N PRO A 2 -14.01 4.30 49.32
CA PRO A 2 -12.69 4.15 48.72
C PRO A 2 -12.75 4.50 47.23
N ALA A 3 -11.76 5.27 46.78
CA ALA A 3 -11.54 5.57 45.38
C ALA A 3 -11.19 4.27 44.64
N HIS A 4 -12.04 3.85 43.71
CA HIS A 4 -11.67 2.83 42.74
C HIS A 4 -10.65 3.45 41.78
N GLU A 5 -9.37 3.10 41.95
CA GLU A 5 -8.37 3.24 40.90
C GLU A 5 -8.81 2.37 39.71
N TYR A 6 -9.35 3.01 38.68
CA TYR A 6 -9.49 2.38 37.37
C TYR A 6 -8.09 2.21 36.79
N ASN A 7 -7.50 1.04 37.02
CA ASN A 7 -6.36 0.55 36.26
C ASN A 7 -6.81 0.35 34.80
N LEU A 8 -6.73 1.40 33.99
CA LEU A 8 -6.72 1.31 32.54
C LEU A 8 -5.41 0.64 32.13
N ARG A 9 -5.32 -0.69 32.32
CA ARG A 9 -4.41 -1.51 31.52
C ARG A 9 -4.98 -1.48 30.10
N VAL A 10 -4.56 -0.48 29.34
CA VAL A 10 -4.67 -0.53 27.89
C VAL A 10 -3.74 -1.66 27.49
N ASP A 11 -4.28 -2.82 27.16
CA ASP A 11 -3.51 -3.88 26.50
C ASP A 11 -2.95 -3.27 25.22
N ILE A 12 -1.68 -2.86 25.28
CA ILE A 12 -0.92 -2.45 24.10
C ILE A 12 -0.88 -3.71 23.24
N ARG A 13 -1.62 -3.69 22.13
CA ARG A 13 -1.51 -4.76 21.14
C ARG A 13 -0.10 -4.65 20.56
N GLU A 14 0.74 -5.66 20.82
CA GLU A 14 2.10 -5.77 20.28
C GLU A 14 2.06 -6.17 18.80
N ASN A 15 1.36 -5.38 17.96
CA ASN A 15 1.34 -5.56 16.52
C ASN A 15 1.70 -4.24 15.80
N LEU A 16 2.23 -4.38 14.58
CA LEU A 16 2.68 -3.24 13.79
C LEU A 16 1.53 -2.27 13.51
N GLU A 17 0.32 -2.80 13.31
CA GLU A 17 -0.89 -2.04 13.07
C GLU A 17 -1.19 -1.02 14.18
N TYR A 18 -1.11 -1.47 15.43
CA TYR A 18 -1.35 -0.63 16.59
C TYR A 18 -0.26 0.45 16.71
N ILE A 19 1.01 0.08 16.50
CA ILE A 19 2.12 1.04 16.55
C ILE A 19 1.95 2.14 15.52
N PHE A 20 1.70 1.80 14.24
CA PHE A 20 1.45 2.82 13.21
C PHE A 20 0.24 3.66 13.52
N THR A 21 -0.83 3.07 14.07
CA THR A 21 -2.03 3.81 14.46
C THR A 21 -1.73 4.85 15.54
N LEU A 22 -0.98 4.49 16.59
CA LEU A 22 -0.61 5.44 17.63
C LEU A 22 0.25 6.57 17.09
N ILE A 23 1.21 6.24 16.22
CA ILE A 23 2.07 7.23 15.56
C ILE A 23 1.23 8.16 14.66
N ASP A 24 0.36 7.61 13.81
CA ASP A 24 -0.46 8.38 12.88
C ASP A 24 -1.49 9.26 13.61
N LEU A 25 -2.08 8.78 14.71
CA LEU A 25 -2.94 9.59 15.58
C LEU A 25 -2.17 10.73 16.25
N HIS A 26 -0.92 10.50 16.65
CA HIS A 26 -0.09 11.56 17.22
C HIS A 26 0.30 12.62 16.19
N ILE A 27 0.69 12.18 14.98
CA ILE A 27 1.15 13.08 13.91
C ILE A 27 -0.03 13.81 13.25
N ASN A 28 -1.10 13.08 12.91
CA ASN A 28 -2.19 13.56 12.05
C ASN A 28 -3.56 13.58 12.74
N GLY A 29 -3.70 13.00 13.93
CA GLY A 29 -4.99 12.86 14.60
C GLY A 29 -5.59 14.21 15.01
N PRO A 30 -6.93 14.28 15.13
CA PRO A 30 -7.58 15.47 15.63
C PRO A 30 -7.11 15.74 17.06
N LYS A 31 -6.72 16.99 17.34
CA LYS A 31 -6.46 17.41 18.73
C LYS A 31 -7.79 17.49 19.47
N VAL A 32 -8.22 16.37 20.03
CA VAL A 32 -9.47 16.32 20.80
C VAL A 32 -9.23 16.93 22.17
N TYR A 33 -9.80 18.11 22.39
CA TYR A 33 -9.83 18.77 23.70
C TYR A 33 -11.21 18.55 24.33
N ALA A 34 -11.34 17.57 25.23
CA ALA A 34 -12.56 17.41 26.00
C ALA A 34 -12.58 18.42 27.16
N LYS A 35 -13.39 19.48 27.05
CA LYS A 35 -13.64 20.41 28.16
C LYS A 35 -15.04 20.14 28.71
N ARG A 36 -15.14 19.44 29.85
CA ARG A 36 -16.41 19.34 30.60
C ARG A 36 -16.39 20.37 31.74
N LYS A 37 -17.38 21.26 31.79
CA LYS A 37 -17.55 22.21 32.90
C LYS A 37 -17.78 21.38 34.18
N GLY A 38 -16.84 21.44 35.13
CA GLY A 38 -16.92 20.72 36.41
C GLY A 38 -16.14 19.40 36.52
N SER A 39 -15.35 18.99 35.52
CA SER A 39 -14.44 17.83 35.67
C SER A 39 -13.02 18.27 36.03
N HIS A 40 -12.43 17.70 37.08
CA HIS A 40 -11.00 17.83 37.45
C HIS A 40 -10.05 17.01 36.55
N ILE A 41 -10.51 16.60 35.38
CA ILE A 41 -9.67 15.93 34.39
C ILE A 41 -8.99 17.06 33.63
N ASP A 42 -7.71 17.31 33.93
CA ASP A 42 -6.87 18.16 33.10
C ASP A 42 -6.97 17.68 31.64
N PRO A 43 -6.92 18.58 30.64
CA PRO A 43 -6.96 18.21 29.24
C PRO A 43 -5.68 17.44 28.90
N LEU A 44 -5.67 16.15 29.19
CA LEU A 44 -4.71 15.24 28.64
C LEU A 44 -5.05 15.17 27.16
N PRO A 45 -4.13 15.52 26.25
CA PRO A 45 -4.35 15.20 24.86
C PRO A 45 -4.58 13.68 24.82
N ALA A 46 -5.59 13.23 24.06
CA ALA A 46 -5.79 11.80 23.78
C ALA A 46 -4.68 11.26 22.86
N ILE A 47 -3.45 11.70 23.12
CA ILE A 47 -2.24 11.52 22.37
C ILE A 47 -1.32 10.78 23.34
N PRO A 48 -1.14 9.46 23.15
CA PRO A 48 -0.39 8.61 24.08
C PRO A 48 1.07 9.05 24.29
N CYS A 49 1.63 9.82 23.35
CA CYS A 49 3.04 10.19 23.32
C CYS A 49 3.28 11.70 23.49
N SER A 50 2.50 12.42 24.30
CA SER A 50 2.55 13.89 24.43
C SER A 50 3.93 14.47 24.77
N SER A 51 4.84 13.68 25.34
CA SER A 51 6.24 14.06 25.64
C SER A 51 7.22 13.86 24.47
N ILE A 52 6.80 13.21 23.37
CA ILE A 52 7.63 12.92 22.20
C ILE A 52 7.37 13.97 21.12
N ARG A 53 8.43 14.53 20.54
CA ARG A 53 8.32 15.51 19.46
C ARG A 53 7.82 14.81 18.19
N SER A 54 6.94 15.46 17.43
CA SER A 54 6.38 14.90 16.20
C SER A 54 7.46 14.48 15.20
N GLY A 55 8.55 15.25 15.06
CA GLY A 55 9.65 14.90 14.17
C GLY A 55 10.40 13.61 14.57
N ASP A 56 10.46 13.30 15.86
CA ASP A 56 11.06 12.04 16.33
C ASP A 56 10.15 10.85 15.93
N LEU A 57 8.83 11.01 16.06
CA LEU A 57 7.84 9.99 15.64
C LEU A 57 7.76 9.82 14.13
N GLU A 58 7.90 10.90 13.35
CA GLU A 58 8.01 10.84 11.88
C GLU A 58 9.24 10.02 11.46
N SER A 59 10.37 10.21 12.15
CA SER A 59 11.59 9.42 11.91
C SER A 59 11.36 7.94 12.23
N VAL A 60 10.73 7.62 13.37
CA VAL A 60 10.37 6.23 13.73
C VAL A 60 9.44 5.63 12.68
N ARG A 61 8.39 6.36 12.26
CA ARG A 61 7.45 5.94 11.22
C ARG A 61 8.17 5.57 9.93
N LYS A 62 9.08 6.44 9.48
CA LYS A 62 9.88 6.26 8.27
C LYS A 62 10.81 5.04 8.36
N ASN A 63 11.42 4.82 9.51
CA ASN A 63 12.27 3.64 9.75
C ASN A 63 11.46 2.34 9.74
N LEU A 64 10.27 2.32 10.33
CA LEU A 64 9.38 1.15 10.28
C LEU A 64 8.92 0.85 8.85
N GLN A 65 8.53 1.88 8.10
CA GLN A 65 8.17 1.74 6.68
C GLN A 65 9.34 1.20 5.84
N THR A 66 10.54 1.72 6.07
CA THR A 66 11.79 1.24 5.46
C THR A 66 12.01 -0.24 5.76
N TYR A 67 11.86 -0.66 7.01
CA TYR A 67 11.99 -2.05 7.40
C TYR A 67 10.98 -2.96 6.68
N ILE A 68 9.72 -2.54 6.61
CA ILE A 68 8.67 -3.28 5.89
C ILE A 68 9.03 -3.40 4.40
N TYR A 69 9.52 -2.33 3.76
CA TYR A 69 10.00 -2.37 2.38
C TYR A 69 11.10 -3.39 2.18
N LEU A 70 12.11 -3.39 3.04
CA LEU A 70 13.21 -4.35 2.95
C LEU A 70 12.71 -5.80 3.08
N VAL A 71 11.75 -6.06 3.98
CA VAL A 71 11.15 -7.39 4.14
C VAL A 71 10.39 -7.80 2.89
N LEU A 72 9.49 -6.95 2.40
CA LEU A 72 8.65 -7.23 1.23
C LEU A 72 9.47 -7.41 -0.05
N ASN A 73 10.48 -6.56 -0.25
CA ASN A 73 11.35 -6.61 -1.43
C ASN A 73 12.22 -7.87 -1.47
N ARG A 74 12.50 -8.46 -0.30
CA ARG A 74 13.23 -9.74 -0.19
C ARG A 74 12.36 -10.96 -0.39
N LEU A 75 11.03 -10.81 -0.43
CA LEU A 75 10.13 -11.93 -0.75
C LEU A 75 10.46 -12.48 -2.13
N LYS A 76 10.56 -13.80 -2.22
CA LYS A 76 10.87 -14.54 -3.44
C LYS A 76 9.65 -15.30 -3.93
N PHE A 77 9.86 -16.06 -5.01
CA PHE A 77 8.87 -16.89 -5.67
C PHE A 77 7.91 -17.61 -4.71
N ASN A 78 6.63 -17.64 -5.08
CA ASN A 78 5.56 -18.32 -4.37
C ASN A 78 4.80 -19.23 -5.33
N GLU A 79 4.86 -20.54 -5.08
CA GLU A 79 4.19 -21.55 -5.91
C GLU A 79 2.67 -21.36 -5.97
N LEU A 80 2.05 -20.87 -4.89
CA LEU A 80 0.62 -20.58 -4.87
C LEU A 80 0.27 -19.41 -5.78
N ALA A 81 1.12 -18.37 -5.82
CA ALA A 81 0.91 -17.25 -6.72
C ALA A 81 1.03 -17.67 -8.19
N GLU A 82 1.95 -18.59 -8.52
CA GLU A 82 2.05 -19.14 -9.87
C GLU A 82 0.82 -20.00 -10.22
N LYS A 83 0.38 -20.89 -9.33
CA LYS A 83 -0.83 -21.70 -9.52
C LYS A 83 -2.06 -20.81 -9.70
N PHE A 84 -2.20 -19.77 -8.89
CA PHE A 84 -3.25 -18.78 -9.01
C PHE A 84 -3.17 -18.05 -10.36
N ALA A 85 -1.99 -17.53 -10.73
CA ALA A 85 -1.78 -16.85 -12.01
C ALA A 85 -2.12 -17.74 -13.23
N ARG A 86 -1.95 -19.06 -13.13
CA ARG A 86 -2.33 -20.01 -14.20
C ARG A 86 -3.83 -20.10 -14.41
N ILE A 87 -4.64 -20.10 -13.34
CA ILE A 87 -6.09 -20.25 -13.43
C ILE A 87 -6.83 -18.95 -13.78
N ILE A 88 -6.24 -17.78 -13.52
CA ILE A 88 -6.87 -16.50 -13.84
C ILE A 88 -6.97 -16.31 -15.36
N THR A 89 -8.10 -15.78 -15.81
CA THR A 89 -8.43 -15.47 -17.20
C THR A 89 -8.54 -13.96 -17.42
N PRO A 90 -8.49 -13.46 -18.67
CA PRO A 90 -8.67 -12.04 -18.96
C PRO A 90 -10.03 -11.45 -18.56
N SER A 91 -11.05 -12.29 -18.31
CA SER A 91 -12.35 -11.84 -17.80
C SER A 91 -12.36 -11.58 -16.30
N ASP A 92 -11.37 -12.10 -15.57
CA ASP A 92 -11.30 -11.95 -14.12
C ASP A 92 -10.75 -10.57 -13.74
N GLN A 93 -11.20 -10.07 -12.60
CA GLN A 93 -10.74 -8.81 -12.02
C GLN A 93 -9.96 -9.10 -10.75
N ILE A 94 -8.74 -8.57 -10.64
CA ILE A 94 -7.88 -8.78 -9.49
C ILE A 94 -7.91 -7.53 -8.59
N ILE A 95 -8.25 -7.77 -7.33
CA ILE A 95 -8.10 -6.82 -6.23
C ILE A 95 -7.14 -7.46 -5.23
N THR A 96 -6.05 -6.77 -4.88
CA THR A 96 -5.11 -7.23 -3.87
C THR A 96 -4.78 -6.12 -2.88
N PHE A 97 -4.58 -6.53 -1.64
CA PHE A 97 -4.11 -5.70 -0.53
C PHE A 97 -2.61 -5.88 -0.28
N ASP A 98 -1.95 -6.77 -1.04
CA ASP A 98 -0.53 -7.04 -0.91
C ASP A 98 0.30 -5.95 -1.59
N TYR A 99 1.32 -5.48 -0.87
CA TYR A 99 2.26 -4.48 -1.35
C TYR A 99 3.33 -5.06 -2.28
N ASP A 100 3.67 -6.34 -2.11
CA ASP A 100 4.75 -6.99 -2.85
C ASP A 100 4.42 -7.21 -4.33
N LEU A 101 5.38 -7.72 -5.11
CA LEU A 101 5.25 -7.94 -6.55
C LEU A 101 5.11 -9.41 -6.94
N ILE A 102 4.83 -10.31 -5.98
CA ILE A 102 4.86 -11.76 -6.22
C ILE A 102 3.81 -12.14 -7.26
N LEU A 103 2.60 -11.59 -7.16
CA LEU A 103 1.51 -11.87 -8.10
C LEU A 103 1.81 -11.30 -9.49
N GLU A 104 2.29 -10.06 -9.57
CA GLU A 104 2.69 -9.39 -10.82
C GLU A 104 3.78 -10.17 -11.55
N LYS A 105 4.82 -10.60 -10.82
CA LYS A 105 5.90 -11.44 -11.36
C LYS A 105 5.36 -12.77 -11.89
N SER A 106 4.44 -13.40 -11.15
CA SER A 106 3.81 -14.66 -11.55
C SER A 106 2.97 -14.49 -12.82
N LEU A 107 2.14 -13.46 -12.90
CA LEU A 107 1.33 -13.15 -14.08
C LEU A 107 2.18 -12.77 -15.30
N ARG A 108 3.25 -11.99 -15.10
CA ARG A 108 4.20 -11.63 -16.16
C ARG A 108 4.88 -12.87 -16.73
N SER A 109 5.31 -13.81 -15.88
CA SER A 109 5.96 -15.05 -16.33
C SER A 109 5.06 -15.88 -17.27
N LEU A 110 3.76 -15.64 -17.25
CA LEU A 110 2.74 -16.28 -18.09
C LEU A 110 2.22 -15.36 -19.21
N ASP A 111 2.89 -14.23 -19.49
CA ASP A 111 2.50 -13.26 -20.52
C ASP A 111 1.07 -12.71 -20.31
N LYS A 112 0.67 -12.52 -19.06
CA LYS A 112 -0.68 -12.02 -18.71
C LYS A 112 -0.71 -10.57 -18.24
N TRP A 113 0.43 -10.06 -17.75
CA TRP A 113 0.51 -8.75 -17.10
C TRP A 113 1.86 -8.09 -17.39
N TYR A 114 1.82 -6.77 -17.59
CA TYR A 114 2.97 -5.91 -17.86
C TYR A 114 2.86 -4.57 -17.11
N PRO A 115 3.96 -3.98 -16.64
CA PRO A 115 3.91 -2.72 -15.90
C PRO A 115 3.32 -1.53 -16.68
N LEU A 116 3.38 -1.56 -18.01
CA LEU A 116 2.95 -0.46 -18.87
C LEU A 116 1.46 -0.13 -18.71
N ASP A 117 0.61 -1.14 -18.54
CA ASP A 117 -0.85 -1.03 -18.56
C ASP A 117 -1.56 -1.96 -17.57
N GLY A 118 -0.80 -2.73 -16.78
CA GLY A 118 -1.33 -3.75 -15.88
C GLY A 118 -1.76 -3.23 -14.51
N TYR A 119 -1.31 -2.05 -14.09
CA TYR A 119 -1.82 -1.42 -12.88
C TYR A 119 -3.05 -0.57 -13.20
N VAL A 120 -4.09 -0.69 -12.38
CA VAL A 120 -5.21 0.26 -12.45
C VAL A 120 -4.83 1.53 -11.71
N GLY A 121 -5.13 2.70 -12.31
CA GLY A 121 -4.97 4.00 -11.67
C GLY A 121 -3.54 4.56 -11.59
N VAL A 122 -2.51 3.78 -11.93
CA VAL A 122 -1.10 4.21 -11.94
C VAL A 122 -0.44 3.75 -13.24
N ASN A 123 0.01 4.70 -14.08
CA ASN A 123 0.60 4.41 -15.39
C ASN A 123 1.83 5.28 -15.73
N ASN A 124 2.16 6.24 -14.88
CA ASN A 124 3.36 7.05 -15.05
C ASN A 124 4.59 6.29 -14.57
N PHE A 125 5.73 6.55 -15.18
CA PHE A 125 7.01 5.94 -14.81
C PHE A 125 7.93 7.03 -14.27
N GLU A 126 8.80 6.67 -13.31
CA GLU A 126 9.82 7.59 -12.80
C GLU A 126 10.79 8.04 -13.90
N LYS A 127 10.99 7.19 -14.91
CA LYS A 127 11.90 7.42 -16.03
C LYS A 127 11.16 7.24 -17.35
N ASP A 128 11.16 8.28 -18.18
CA ASP A 128 10.58 8.21 -19.53
C ASP A 128 11.26 7.16 -20.43
N SER A 129 12.55 6.88 -20.20
CA SER A 129 13.25 5.80 -20.91
C SER A 129 12.61 4.44 -20.66
N ASP A 130 12.21 4.17 -19.42
CA ASP A 130 11.66 2.87 -19.04
C ASP A 130 10.30 2.65 -19.73
N ARG A 131 9.49 3.71 -19.78
CA ARG A 131 8.24 3.71 -20.53
C ARG A 131 8.47 3.42 -22.01
N ARG A 132 9.43 4.10 -22.65
CA ARG A 132 9.74 3.90 -24.08
C ARG A 132 10.24 2.48 -24.38
N ASP A 133 11.08 1.92 -23.51
CA ASP A 133 11.58 0.53 -23.63
C ASP A 133 10.43 -0.49 -23.53
N LEU A 134 9.43 -0.23 -22.68
CA LEU A 134 8.24 -1.08 -22.57
C LEU A 134 7.30 -0.93 -23.77
N GLU A 135 7.10 0.30 -24.26
CA GLU A 135 6.29 0.59 -25.44
C GLU A 135 6.87 -0.06 -26.70
N SER A 136 8.21 -0.06 -26.85
CA SER A 136 8.89 -0.65 -28.02
C SER A 136 8.75 -2.17 -28.11
N GLN A 137 8.53 -2.84 -26.97
CA GLN A 137 8.27 -4.29 -26.93
C GLN A 137 6.89 -4.68 -27.47
N GLY A 138 5.95 -3.72 -27.57
CA GLY A 138 4.60 -3.97 -28.09
C GLY A 138 3.77 -4.96 -27.25
N LYS A 139 4.12 -5.12 -25.96
CA LYS A 139 3.45 -6.03 -25.04
C LYS A 139 2.40 -5.29 -24.23
N SER A 140 1.24 -5.91 -24.05
CA SER A 140 0.11 -5.36 -23.29
C SER A 140 -0.44 -6.37 -22.29
N SER A 141 -1.01 -5.85 -21.22
CA SER A 141 -1.63 -6.65 -20.17
C SER A 141 -2.98 -7.20 -20.61
N LYS A 142 -3.17 -8.49 -20.35
CA LYS A 142 -4.48 -9.16 -20.52
C LYS A 142 -5.33 -9.05 -19.26
N ILE A 143 -4.69 -8.77 -18.13
CA ILE A 143 -5.28 -8.65 -16.79
C ILE A 143 -4.75 -7.39 -16.14
N GLN A 144 -5.60 -6.69 -15.41
CA GLN A 144 -5.22 -5.54 -14.61
C GLN A 144 -5.38 -5.83 -13.11
N ILE A 145 -4.61 -5.13 -12.28
CA ILE A 145 -4.53 -5.35 -10.84
C ILE A 145 -4.85 -4.04 -10.11
N HIS A 146 -5.76 -4.11 -9.14
CA HIS A 146 -6.02 -3.05 -8.19
C HIS A 146 -5.20 -3.29 -6.92
N LYS A 147 -4.16 -2.46 -6.72
CA LYS A 147 -3.29 -2.48 -5.53
C LYS A 147 -3.86 -1.53 -4.47
N MET A 148 -4.71 -2.06 -3.60
CA MET A 148 -5.55 -1.25 -2.72
C MET A 148 -4.73 -0.44 -1.69
N HIS A 149 -3.59 -0.94 -1.24
CA HIS A 149 -2.73 -0.22 -0.28
C HIS A 149 -1.51 0.42 -0.93
N GLY A 150 -1.42 0.40 -2.27
CA GLY A 150 -0.20 0.75 -3.00
C GLY A 150 0.65 -0.46 -3.34
N SER A 151 1.83 -0.20 -3.89
CA SER A 151 2.81 -1.23 -4.28
C SER A 151 4.22 -0.84 -3.85
N ILE A 152 5.09 -1.81 -3.60
CA ILE A 152 6.49 -1.54 -3.23
C ILE A 152 7.28 -0.85 -4.35
N ASN A 153 6.79 -0.90 -5.60
CA ASN A 153 7.41 -0.25 -6.74
C ASN A 153 6.71 1.06 -7.15
N TRP A 154 5.92 1.67 -6.25
CA TRP A 154 5.26 2.96 -6.46
C TRP A 154 5.93 4.06 -5.64
N ARG A 155 6.03 5.26 -6.22
CA ARG A 155 6.69 6.42 -5.61
C ARG A 155 6.02 7.73 -5.99
N ILE A 156 5.92 8.67 -5.05
CA ILE A 156 5.71 10.10 -5.37
C ILE A 156 7.07 10.76 -5.60
N PRO A 157 7.20 11.57 -6.66
CA PRO A 157 8.42 12.32 -6.87
C PRO A 157 8.72 13.27 -5.72
N GLU A 158 9.97 13.25 -5.24
CA GLU A 158 10.42 14.22 -4.23
C GLU A 158 10.29 15.65 -4.76
N PRO A 159 10.13 16.67 -3.89
CA PRO A 159 10.00 18.06 -4.31
C PRO A 159 11.11 18.54 -5.26
N ARG A 160 12.35 18.07 -5.07
CA ARG A 160 13.49 18.37 -5.96
C ARG A 160 13.40 17.67 -7.32
N SER A 161 12.67 16.57 -7.40
CA SER A 161 12.39 15.85 -8.64
C SER A 161 11.19 16.42 -9.39
N LEU A 162 10.29 17.16 -8.73
CA LEU A 162 9.15 17.81 -9.39
C LEU A 162 9.60 18.77 -10.50
N GLU A 163 10.71 19.49 -10.33
CA GLU A 163 11.27 20.35 -11.38
C GLU A 163 11.70 19.56 -12.62
N ARG A 164 12.28 18.36 -12.42
CA ARG A 164 12.68 17.45 -13.51
C ARG A 164 11.49 16.76 -14.18
N LEU A 165 10.40 16.58 -13.44
CA LEU A 165 9.18 15.93 -13.89
C LEU A 165 8.10 16.96 -14.28
N HIS A 166 8.50 18.19 -14.61
CA HIS A 166 7.59 19.24 -15.07
C HIS A 166 6.39 19.52 -14.15
N GLY A 167 6.57 19.34 -12.84
CA GLY A 167 5.52 19.56 -11.83
C GLY A 167 4.53 18.40 -11.68
N ILE A 168 4.80 17.24 -12.28
CA ILE A 168 3.98 16.03 -12.08
C ILE A 168 4.13 15.57 -10.63
N ASN A 169 3.07 15.71 -9.85
CA ASN A 169 2.94 15.23 -8.48
C ASN A 169 1.94 14.06 -8.42
N GLU A 170 2.22 13.04 -9.23
CA GLU A 170 1.40 11.84 -9.39
C GLU A 170 2.22 10.62 -8.94
N VAL A 171 1.54 9.55 -8.53
CA VAL A 171 2.21 8.28 -8.21
C VAL A 171 2.85 7.70 -9.48
N MET A 172 4.11 7.31 -9.38
CA MET A 172 4.91 6.78 -10.47
C MET A 172 5.38 5.35 -10.19
N ILE A 173 5.52 4.56 -11.25
CA ILE A 173 6.10 3.24 -11.27
C ILE A 173 7.62 3.38 -11.31
N VAL A 174 8.28 2.76 -10.35
CA VAL A 174 9.74 2.61 -10.30
C VAL A 174 10.08 1.20 -10.76
N MET A 175 11.04 1.08 -11.67
CA MET A 175 11.48 -0.21 -12.21
C MET A 175 12.72 -0.75 -11.51
N ASP A 176 13.53 0.12 -10.91
CA ASP A 176 14.74 -0.24 -10.18
C ASP A 176 14.42 -0.74 -8.77
N ASP A 177 15.02 -1.86 -8.41
CA ASP A 177 15.15 -2.34 -7.05
C ASP A 177 16.48 -1.84 -6.48
N TRP A 178 16.42 -0.72 -5.76
CA TRP A 178 17.61 -0.07 -5.20
C TRP A 178 18.27 -0.84 -4.06
N GLU A 179 17.57 -1.78 -3.42
CA GLU A 179 18.15 -2.61 -2.36
C GLU A 179 19.02 -3.72 -2.96
N ASN A 180 18.55 -4.34 -4.04
CA ASN A 180 19.28 -5.44 -4.70
C ASN A 180 20.12 -4.97 -5.89
N ASN A 181 20.11 -3.69 -6.24
CA ASN A 181 20.73 -3.13 -7.45
C ASN A 181 20.32 -3.90 -8.72
N SER A 182 19.04 -4.28 -8.78
CA SER A 182 18.43 -5.06 -9.85
C SER A 182 17.18 -4.36 -10.38
N PHE A 183 16.46 -5.00 -11.29
CA PHE A 183 15.10 -4.56 -11.62
C PHE A 183 14.09 -5.26 -10.74
N HIS A 184 12.96 -4.59 -10.49
CA HIS A 184 11.78 -5.25 -9.94
C HIS A 184 11.24 -6.30 -10.92
N PHE A 185 11.41 -6.08 -12.23
CA PHE A 185 11.02 -7.01 -13.29
C PHE A 185 12.19 -7.21 -14.25
N ASP A 186 12.89 -8.34 -14.10
CA ASP A 186 14.05 -8.68 -14.90
C ASP A 186 13.69 -8.80 -16.40
N ASP A 187 14.65 -8.48 -17.26
CA ASP A 187 14.54 -8.60 -18.73
C ASP A 187 13.45 -7.73 -19.39
N LEU A 188 13.01 -6.65 -18.73
CA LEU A 188 12.08 -5.67 -19.32
C LEU A 188 12.73 -4.41 -19.85
N LEU A 189 13.94 -4.06 -19.41
CA LEU A 189 14.59 -2.81 -19.76
C LEU A 189 15.95 -3.08 -20.41
N GLU A 190 16.32 -2.25 -21.39
CA GLU A 190 17.61 -2.39 -22.08
C GLU A 190 18.75 -1.78 -21.28
N ARG A 191 18.44 -0.76 -20.46
CA ARG A 191 19.42 -0.12 -19.60
C ARG A 191 19.85 -1.04 -18.45
N ARG A 192 20.93 -0.66 -17.78
CA ARG A 192 21.32 -1.28 -16.51
C ARG A 192 20.48 -0.69 -15.35
N PRO A 193 20.22 -1.48 -14.29
CA PRO A 193 19.62 -0.95 -13.09
C PRO A 193 20.54 0.09 -12.47
N ASP A 194 19.94 1.11 -11.87
CA ASP A 194 20.70 2.11 -11.12
C ASP A 194 21.36 1.43 -9.92
N LYS A 195 22.63 1.77 -9.70
CA LYS A 195 23.38 1.24 -8.56
C LYS A 195 23.38 2.26 -7.43
N THR A 196 23.05 1.81 -6.24
CA THR A 196 23.27 2.55 -5.00
C THR A 196 24.57 2.04 -4.35
N GLU A 197 25.48 2.97 -4.04
CA GLU A 197 26.74 2.64 -3.32
C GLU A 197 26.51 2.44 -1.81
N GLN A 198 25.36 2.86 -1.29
CA GLN A 198 24.99 2.74 0.12
C GLN A 198 23.73 1.88 0.25
N PRO A 199 23.62 1.04 1.32
CA PRO A 199 22.41 0.30 1.60
C PRO A 199 21.23 1.26 1.77
N TYR A 200 20.02 0.80 1.45
CA TYR A 200 18.83 1.62 1.51
C TYR A 200 18.59 2.17 2.93
N VAL A 201 18.89 3.45 3.16
CA VAL A 201 18.72 4.14 4.45
C VAL A 201 17.35 4.79 4.62
N GLY A 202 16.36 4.30 3.85
CA GLY A 202 14.98 4.79 3.97
C GLY A 202 14.75 6.16 3.33
N SER A 203 15.62 6.69 2.47
CA SER A 203 15.34 7.92 1.72
C SER A 203 14.11 7.79 0.82
N HIS A 204 13.76 6.56 0.43
CA HIS A 204 12.57 6.28 -0.33
C HIS A 204 11.47 5.81 0.63
N ALA A 205 10.29 6.40 0.52
CA ALA A 205 9.10 5.95 1.20
C ALA A 205 8.11 5.64 0.08
N PRO A 206 7.97 4.38 -0.34
CA PRO A 206 6.96 4.03 -1.32
C PRO A 206 5.59 4.39 -0.75
N GLU A 207 4.72 4.93 -1.59
CA GLU A 207 3.48 5.53 -1.12
C GLU A 207 2.46 4.43 -0.83
N TRP A 208 2.33 4.15 0.45
CA TRP A 208 1.56 3.05 0.99
C TRP A 208 0.49 3.58 1.93
N ILE A 209 -0.69 2.97 1.84
CA ILE A 209 -1.61 2.99 2.96
C ILE A 209 -1.04 2.04 4.02
N LEU A 210 -0.20 2.54 4.91
CA LEU A 210 0.42 1.72 5.95
C LEU A 210 -0.61 0.94 6.77
N PRO A 211 -0.21 -0.21 7.33
CA PRO A 211 -1.06 -0.99 8.22
C PRO A 211 -1.36 -0.16 9.47
N SER A 212 -2.45 0.60 9.44
CA SER A 212 -2.87 1.58 10.45
C SER A 212 -4.40 1.68 10.37
N PHE A 213 -5.06 1.88 11.51
CA PHE A 213 -6.50 2.19 11.55
C PHE A 213 -6.79 3.56 10.94
N VAL A 214 -5.81 4.46 10.96
CA VAL A 214 -5.90 5.76 10.30
C VAL A 214 -5.32 5.57 8.90
N LYS A 215 -6.18 5.43 7.89
CA LYS A 215 -5.79 5.27 6.49
C LYS A 215 -5.91 6.59 5.74
N PRO A 216 -4.86 7.42 5.67
CA PRO A 216 -4.95 8.68 4.98
C PRO A 216 -4.89 8.46 3.46
N PHE A 217 -6.02 8.66 2.77
CA PHE A 217 -6.08 8.70 1.31
C PHE A 217 -5.57 10.05 0.80
N LYS A 218 -4.25 10.22 0.79
CA LYS A 218 -3.62 11.48 0.35
C LYS A 218 -3.56 11.59 -1.16
N GLU A 219 -3.31 10.46 -1.82
CA GLU A 219 -3.05 10.43 -3.26
C GLU A 219 -4.31 10.14 -4.07
N LYS A 220 -4.47 10.92 -5.15
CA LYS A 220 -5.59 10.82 -6.07
C LYS A 220 -5.63 9.47 -6.76
N GLU A 221 -4.48 8.94 -7.15
CA GLU A 221 -4.33 7.66 -7.85
C GLU A 221 -4.80 6.51 -6.96
N ILE A 222 -4.42 6.52 -5.68
CA ILE A 222 -4.91 5.55 -4.70
C ILE A 222 -6.43 5.64 -4.58
N PHE A 223 -6.99 6.85 -4.51
CA PHE A 223 -8.45 7.01 -4.50
C PHE A 223 -9.10 6.47 -5.78
N GLN A 224 -8.49 6.68 -6.95
CA GLN A 224 -8.97 6.15 -8.23
C GLN A 224 -8.93 4.62 -8.29
N VAL A 225 -7.88 3.98 -7.74
CA VAL A 225 -7.81 2.52 -7.58
C VAL A 225 -9.02 2.02 -6.79
N TRP A 226 -9.30 2.65 -5.65
CA TRP A 226 -10.44 2.27 -4.81
C TRP A 226 -11.78 2.50 -5.50
N GLN A 227 -11.95 3.63 -6.19
CA GLN A 227 -13.17 3.93 -6.93
C GLN A 227 -13.41 2.92 -8.06
N SER A 228 -12.36 2.56 -8.81
CA SER A 228 -12.42 1.55 -9.86
C SER A 228 -12.81 0.18 -9.28
N ALA A 229 -12.16 -0.24 -8.21
CA ALA A 229 -12.46 -1.50 -7.52
C ALA A 229 -13.91 -1.56 -7.04
N MET A 230 -14.43 -0.46 -6.46
CA MET A 230 -15.85 -0.37 -6.08
C MET A 230 -16.80 -0.52 -7.28
N GLY A 231 -16.42 0.02 -8.45
CA GLY A 231 -17.16 -0.15 -9.70
C GLY A 231 -17.26 -1.60 -10.13
N TYR A 232 -16.14 -2.34 -10.07
CA TYR A 232 -16.13 -3.78 -10.36
C TYR A 232 -16.97 -4.56 -9.35
N MET A 233 -16.77 -4.32 -8.05
CA MET A 233 -17.52 -4.98 -6.97
C MET A 233 -19.03 -4.84 -7.14
N SER A 234 -19.51 -3.71 -7.65
CA SER A 234 -20.94 -3.45 -7.86
C SER A 234 -21.60 -4.37 -8.90
N ASN A 235 -20.81 -5.00 -9.76
CA ASN A 235 -21.28 -5.86 -10.84
C ASN A 235 -20.81 -7.32 -10.70
N THR A 236 -20.07 -7.64 -9.62
CA THR A 236 -19.48 -8.96 -9.40
C THR A 236 -20.54 -10.00 -9.07
N LYS A 237 -20.60 -11.07 -9.88
CA LYS A 237 -21.48 -12.22 -9.65
C LYS A 237 -20.85 -13.28 -8.76
N ASP A 238 -19.54 -13.45 -8.89
CA ASP A 238 -18.77 -14.46 -8.17
C ASP A 238 -17.52 -13.77 -7.60
N LEU A 239 -17.40 -13.79 -6.27
CA LEU A 239 -16.27 -13.24 -5.54
C LEU A 239 -15.48 -14.38 -4.90
N VAL A 240 -14.19 -14.47 -5.25
CA VAL A 240 -13.25 -15.38 -4.59
C VAL A 240 -12.29 -14.58 -3.74
N ILE A 241 -12.24 -14.89 -2.45
CA ILE A 241 -11.32 -14.27 -1.49
C ILE A 241 -10.28 -15.31 -1.08
N ILE A 242 -9.00 -14.95 -1.18
CA ILE A 242 -7.87 -15.84 -0.89
C ILE A 242 -6.96 -15.16 0.12
N GLY A 243 -6.69 -15.80 1.26
CA GLY A 243 -5.67 -15.37 2.22
C GLY A 243 -5.92 -14.03 2.91
N TYR A 244 -7.13 -13.47 2.79
CA TYR A 244 -7.48 -12.18 3.37
C TYR A 244 -8.38 -12.34 4.59
N SER A 245 -7.90 -11.84 5.74
CA SER A 245 -8.50 -12.12 7.05
C SER A 245 -9.56 -11.09 7.50
N PHE A 246 -9.88 -10.08 6.68
CA PHE A 246 -10.84 -9.02 7.03
C PHE A 246 -10.60 -8.42 8.42
N ARG A 247 -9.34 -8.08 8.71
CA ARG A 247 -8.96 -7.48 9.98
C ARG A 247 -9.71 -6.16 10.20
N PRO A 248 -10.22 -5.86 11.40
CA PRO A 248 -10.88 -4.58 11.71
C PRO A 248 -10.06 -3.34 11.34
N GLU A 249 -8.74 -3.47 11.39
CA GLU A 249 -7.72 -2.49 10.99
C GLU A 249 -7.86 -2.06 9.52
N ASP A 250 -8.36 -2.94 8.66
CA ASP A 250 -8.62 -2.68 7.25
C ASP A 250 -10.11 -2.48 6.98
N SER A 251 -10.73 -1.59 7.76
CA SER A 251 -12.16 -1.34 7.68
C SER A 251 -12.65 -0.91 6.30
N ASN A 252 -11.77 -0.34 5.47
CA ASN A 252 -12.07 0.07 4.11
C ASN A 252 -12.41 -1.12 3.21
N ALA A 253 -11.86 -2.31 3.45
CA ALA A 253 -12.23 -3.50 2.70
C ALA A 253 -13.73 -3.85 2.83
N PHE A 254 -14.36 -3.55 3.96
CA PHE A 254 -15.81 -3.70 4.12
C PHE A 254 -16.61 -2.75 3.23
N LEU A 255 -16.04 -1.61 2.82
CA LEU A 255 -16.66 -0.72 1.83
C LEU A 255 -16.67 -1.35 0.43
N LEU A 256 -15.72 -2.23 0.09
CA LEU A 256 -15.78 -2.99 -1.15
C LEU A 256 -16.89 -4.04 -1.08
N LEU A 257 -16.97 -4.77 0.04
CA LEU A 257 -18.01 -5.78 0.23
C LEU A 257 -19.42 -5.18 0.23
N SER A 258 -19.59 -3.97 0.76
CA SER A 258 -20.90 -3.28 0.76
C SER A 258 -21.39 -2.90 -0.64
N ARG A 259 -20.52 -2.96 -1.66
CA ARG A 259 -20.89 -2.73 -3.05
C ARG A 259 -21.43 -3.96 -3.74
N LEU A 260 -21.23 -5.16 -3.20
CA LEU A 260 -21.66 -6.39 -3.86
C LEU A 260 -23.17 -6.39 -4.13
N PRO A 261 -23.62 -6.92 -5.28
CA PRO A 261 -25.04 -7.08 -5.55
C PRO A 261 -25.66 -8.09 -4.58
N GLN A 262 -26.97 -7.97 -4.34
CA GLN A 262 -27.70 -8.89 -3.46
C GLN A 262 -27.55 -10.38 -3.85
N LYS A 263 -27.33 -10.65 -5.14
CA LYS A 263 -27.06 -11.99 -5.67
C LYS A 263 -25.61 -12.05 -6.12
N CYS A 264 -24.71 -12.37 -5.18
CA CYS A 264 -23.31 -12.63 -5.41
C CYS A 264 -22.92 -13.94 -4.72
N ASN A 265 -22.27 -14.86 -5.43
CA ASN A 265 -21.68 -16.05 -4.84
C ASN A 265 -20.33 -15.66 -4.23
N ILE A 266 -20.10 -16.02 -2.97
CA ILE A 266 -18.84 -15.70 -2.28
C ILE A 266 -18.16 -17.00 -1.88
N LEU A 267 -16.93 -17.18 -2.34
CA LEU A 267 -16.03 -18.26 -1.94
C LEU A 267 -14.88 -17.65 -1.13
N ILE A 268 -14.67 -18.16 0.08
CA ILE A 268 -13.57 -17.72 0.95
C ILE A 268 -12.62 -18.91 1.15
N SER A 269 -11.38 -18.75 0.72
CA SER A 269 -10.28 -19.67 0.98
C SER A 269 -9.35 -19.02 2.02
N ALA A 270 -9.44 -19.50 3.25
CA ALA A 270 -8.55 -19.12 4.34
C ALA A 270 -7.21 -19.87 4.28
#